data_AF-A0A5K1H9R9-F1
#
_entry.id   AF-A0A5K1H9R9-F1
#
_cell.length_a   1.000
_cell.length_b   1.000
_cell.length_c   1.000
_cell.angle_alpha   90.00
_cell.angle_beta   90.00
_cell.angle_gamma   90.00
#
_symmetry.space_group_name_H-M   'P 1'
#
loop_
_entity.id
_entity.type
_entity.pdbx_description
1 polymer ?
#
loop_
_entity_poly.entity_id
_entity_poly.type
_entity_poly.pdbx_seq_one_letter_code
_entity_poly.pdbx_strand_id
1 'polypeptide(L)' 'GQCTQQVECSGEIINIILKTDGIPIAIGNKVHVT' A
#
# COMPACT_ATOMS: atom_id res chain seq x y z
N GLY A 1 -1.39 9.04 -13.97
CA GLY A 1 -1.30 7.58 -13.77
C GLY A 1 -1.35 7.28 -12.28
N GLN A 2 -1.66 6.05 -11.91
CA GLN A 2 -1.56 5.57 -10.52
C GLN A 2 -0.59 4.39 -10.51
N CYS A 3 0.17 4.22 -9.43
CA CYS A 3 0.97 3.03 -9.21
C CYS A 3 0.67 2.43 -7.84
N THR A 4 0.81 1.10 -7.75
CA THR A 4 0.69 0.36 -6.50
C THR A 4 2.09 -0.01 -6.03
N GLN A 5 2.39 0.29 -4.78
CA GLN A 5 3.59 -0.18 -4.09
C GLN A 5 3.20 -1.09 -2.92
N GLN A 6 4.03 -2.10 -2.67
CA GLN A 6 3.92 -2.94 -1.48
C GLN A 6 5.12 -2.67 -0.59
N VAL A 7 4.83 -2.46 0.69
CA VAL A 7 5.85 -2.27 1.72
C VAL A 7 5.58 -3.23 2.87
N GLU A 8 6.64 -3.76 3.46
CA GLU A 8 6.55 -4.53 4.69
C GLU A 8 6.78 -3.58 5.87
N CYS A 9 5.84 -3.52 6.80
CA CYS A 9 5.94 -2.74 8.02
C CYS A 9 5.52 -3.61 9.20
N SER A 10 6.42 -3.81 10.17
CA SER A 10 6.14 -4.59 11.38
C SER A 10 5.64 -6.02 11.10
N GLY A 11 6.09 -6.65 10.01
CA GLY A 11 5.67 -7.99 9.58
C GLY A 11 4.35 -8.02 8.81
N GLU A 12 3.74 -6.87 8.53
CA GLU A 12 2.53 -6.76 7.72
C GLU A 12 2.83 -6.20 6.33
N ILE A 13 2.22 -6.78 5.30
CA ILE A 13 2.31 -6.27 3.93
C ILE A 13 1.21 -5.23 3.70
N ILE A 14 1.65 -3.99 3.47
CA ILE A 14 0.79 -2.85 3.23
C ILE A 14 0.83 -2.50 1.74
N ASN A 15 -0.34 -2.41 1.13
CA ASN A 15 -0.50 -1.91 -0.23
C ASN A 15 -0.78 -0.41 -0.20
N ILE A 16 0.02 0.36 -0.94
CA ILE A 16 -0.11 1.81 -1.06
C ILE A 16 -0.38 2.13 -2.53
N ILE A 17 -1.46 2.87 -2.78
CA ILE A 17 -1.73 3.43 -4.11
C ILE A 17 -1.27 4.88 -4.10
N LEU A 18 -0.38 5.21 -5.03
CA LEU A 18 0.21 6.54 -5.18
C LEU A 18 -0.28 7.20 -6.46
N LYS A 19 -0.44 8.51 -6.39
CA LYS A 19 -0.47 9.37 -7.58
C LYS A 19 0.92 9.45 -8.21
N THR A 20 0.98 9.98 -9.43
CA THR A 20 2.22 10.24 -10.16
C THR A 20 3.19 11.20 -9.46
N ASP A 21 2.71 12.05 -8.54
CA ASP A 21 3.52 12.94 -7.72
C ASP A 21 4.02 12.28 -6.42
N GLY A 22 3.75 10.99 -6.22
CA GLY A 22 4.14 10.24 -5.03
C GLY A 22 3.21 10.44 -3.83
N ILE A 23 2.12 11.20 -3.94
CA ILE A 23 1.16 11.36 -2.85
C ILE A 23 0.29 10.10 -2.73
N PRO A 24 0.19 9.49 -1.53
CA PRO A 24 -0.69 8.36 -1.30
C PRO A 24 -2.16 8.76 -1.34
N ILE A 25 -2.97 7.94 -2.00
CA ILE A 25 -4.43 8.11 -2.09
C ILE A 25 -5.20 6.97 -1.44
N ALA A 26 -4.56 5.82 -1.25
CA ALA A 26 -5.12 4.71 -0.49
C ALA A 26 -3.98 3.92 0.17
N ILE A 27 -4.21 3.51 1.42
CA ILE A 27 -3.33 2.64 2.19
C ILE A 27 -4.20 1.53 2.74
N GLY A 28 -3.88 0.28 2.39
CA GLY A 28 -4.62 -0.89 2.82
C GLY A 28 -3.68 -1.96 3.35
N ASN A 29 -3.87 -2.35 4.61
CA ASN A 29 -3.26 -3.56 5.14
C ASN A 29 -4.06 -4.75 4.61
N LYS A 30 -3.38 -5.76 4.03
CA LYS A 30 -4.05 -7.00 3.68
C LYS A 30 -4.21 -7.80 4.97
N VAL A 31 -5.35 -7.64 5.65
CA VAL A 31 -5.69 -8.50 6.79
C VAL A 31 -5.71 -9.94 6.28
N HIS A 32 -4.70 -10.71 6.66
CA HIS A 32 -4.69 -12.15 6.42
C HIS A 32 -5.72 -12.76 7.38
N VAL A 33 -6.93 -13.02 6.89
CA VAL A 33 -7.91 -13.79 7.63
C VAL A 33 -7.57 -15.26 7.38
N THR A 34 -6.98 -15.91 8.39
CA THR A 34 -6.72 -17.36 8.43
C THR A 34 -7.86 -18.08 9.13
#